data_AF-A0A846ZRT7-F1
#
_entry.id   AF-A0A846ZRT7-F1
#
_cell.length_a   1.000
_cell.length_b   1.000
_cell.length_c   1.000
_cell.angle_alpha   90.00
_cell.angle_beta   90.00
_cell.angle_gamma   90.00
#
_symmetry.space_group_name_H-M   'P 1'
#
loop_
_entity.id
_entity.type
_entity.pdbx_description
1 polymer ?
#
loop_
_entity_poly.entity_id
_entity_poly.type
_entity_poly.pdbx_seq_one_letter_code
_entity_poly.pdbx_strand_id
1 'polypeptide(L)'
;MEYEKLNISDLKQKLENEEQAKELFLNAKKNAEEFNIFKTIVEEFNMEDNKTLLTGIPYILDDNISTKEILTTASSEMLKDYIPVYDATVYRKLKEAGAVLLGKTSIDELGIGSNGSLGSATAVAEGIVPFAIGSDTGGFFRTTAASKGVVGFKPTYGKVSRYGLFPVASSLDTISWFTRSVKDSAIIMNFLKGNDKYDMTSLKDDGIDYTKSLNDDIRSKRLFYFKELYTEDFKNIINQFQELGFVIEEVSFFSKLLKAVSFTYKIISSAEATSNNANLTGILFGT
;
A
#
# COMPACT_ATOMS: atom_id res chain seq x y z
N MET A 1 7.84 23.50 0.62
CA MET A 1 7.14 24.23 1.71
C MET A 1 5.63 24.44 1.48
N GLU A 2 5.12 24.83 0.31
CA GLU A 2 3.66 25.14 0.14
C GLU A 2 2.73 23.91 0.12
N TYR A 3 3.24 22.77 -0.34
CA TYR A 3 2.47 21.53 -0.54
C TYR A 3 2.89 20.37 0.37
N GLU A 4 3.96 20.55 1.14
CA GLU A 4 4.49 19.51 2.03
C GLU A 4 3.48 19.15 3.12
N LYS A 5 3.37 17.86 3.39
CA LYS A 5 2.54 17.29 4.47
C LYS A 5 1.02 17.48 4.31
N LEU A 6 0.54 18.12 3.24
CA LEU A 6 -0.90 18.24 2.94
C LEU A 6 -1.53 16.89 2.57
N ASN A 7 -2.75 16.61 3.03
CA ASN A 7 -3.46 15.38 2.67
C ASN A 7 -4.01 15.46 1.24
N ILE A 8 -4.52 14.35 0.69
CA ILE A 8 -5.05 14.28 -0.69
C ILE A 8 -6.13 15.36 -0.92
N SER A 9 -7.07 15.50 0.01
CA SER A 9 -8.15 16.50 -0.11
C SER A 9 -7.63 17.94 -0.14
N ASP A 10 -6.62 18.24 0.68
CA ASP A 10 -6.07 19.59 0.83
C ASP A 10 -5.21 19.95 -0.39
N LEU A 11 -4.41 18.99 -0.89
CA LEU A 11 -3.68 19.15 -2.15
C LEU A 11 -4.64 19.39 -3.31
N LYS A 12 -5.72 18.60 -3.41
CA LYS A 12 -6.65 18.74 -4.52
C LYS A 12 -7.32 20.12 -4.56
N GLN A 13 -7.58 20.74 -3.42
CA GLN A 13 -8.13 22.10 -3.34
C GLN A 13 -7.14 23.17 -3.85
N LYS A 14 -5.83 22.90 -3.77
CA LYS A 14 -4.79 23.82 -4.24
C LYS A 14 -4.37 23.60 -5.71
N LEU A 15 -4.62 22.41 -6.25
CA LEU A 15 -4.29 22.05 -7.64
C LEU A 15 -5.45 22.45 -8.57
N GLU A 16 -5.42 23.69 -9.03
CA GLU A 16 -6.40 24.29 -9.95
C GLU A 16 -6.11 23.95 -11.42
N ASN A 17 -4.84 23.70 -11.76
CA ASN A 17 -4.40 23.44 -13.13
C ASN A 17 -3.21 22.48 -13.22
N GLU A 18 -2.89 22.06 -14.44
CA GLU A 18 -1.80 21.12 -14.75
C GLU A 18 -0.41 21.66 -14.37
N GLU A 19 -0.17 22.97 -14.51
CA GLU A 19 1.12 23.58 -14.17
C GLU A 19 1.43 23.44 -12.67
N GLN A 20 0.44 23.64 -11.80
CA GLN A 20 0.60 23.42 -10.36
C GLN A 20 0.85 21.95 -10.02
N ALA A 21 0.18 21.01 -10.73
CA ALA A 21 0.42 19.58 -10.55
C ALA A 21 1.84 19.19 -10.98
N LYS A 22 2.33 19.78 -12.07
CA LYS A 22 3.70 19.60 -12.55
C LYS A 22 4.74 20.19 -11.60
N GLU A 23 4.48 21.37 -11.05
CA GLU A 23 5.33 21.98 -10.02
C GLU A 23 5.41 21.09 -8.77
N LEU A 24 4.26 20.59 -8.30
CA LEU A 24 4.18 19.66 -7.19
C LEU A 24 4.98 18.38 -7.46
N PHE A 25 4.85 17.80 -8.66
CA PHE A 25 5.61 16.62 -9.07
C PHE A 25 7.13 16.87 -9.04
N LEU A 26 7.60 17.97 -9.63
CA LEU A 26 9.03 18.31 -9.67
C LEU A 26 9.59 18.55 -8.26
N ASN A 27 8.83 19.23 -7.40
CA ASN A 27 9.20 19.45 -6.00
C ASN A 27 9.26 18.14 -5.22
N ALA A 28 8.26 17.26 -5.37
CA ALA A 28 8.24 15.96 -4.72
C ALA A 28 9.43 15.08 -5.19
N LYS A 29 9.76 15.11 -6.48
CA LYS A 29 10.89 14.38 -7.05
C LYS A 29 12.21 14.85 -6.42
N LYS A 30 12.45 16.15 -6.42
CA LYS A 30 13.64 16.75 -5.81
C LYS A 30 13.77 16.37 -4.33
N ASN A 31 12.69 16.47 -3.56
CA ASN A 31 12.71 16.12 -2.14
C ASN A 31 12.99 14.63 -1.94
N ALA A 32 12.45 13.74 -2.77
CA ALA A 32 12.70 12.30 -2.67
C ALA A 32 14.15 11.89 -3.00
N GLU A 33 14.85 12.63 -3.87
CA GLU A 33 16.27 12.39 -4.17
C GLU A 33 17.16 12.54 -2.94
N GLU A 34 16.82 13.45 -2.01
CA GLU A 34 17.58 13.65 -0.75
C GLU A 34 17.57 12.40 0.16
N PHE A 35 16.53 11.57 0.06
CA PHE A 35 16.38 10.36 0.87
C PHE A 35 16.88 9.09 0.17
N ASN A 36 17.30 9.17 -1.10
CA ASN A 36 17.76 8.04 -1.90
C ASN A 36 16.81 6.82 -1.85
N ILE A 37 15.50 7.08 -1.95
CA ILE A 37 14.46 6.05 -1.80
C ILE A 37 14.10 5.32 -3.11
N PHE A 38 14.45 5.90 -4.26
CA PHE A 38 14.03 5.37 -5.55
C PHE A 38 14.94 4.24 -6.03
N LYS A 39 14.30 3.21 -6.58
CA LYS A 39 14.92 2.20 -7.44
C LYS A 39 14.75 2.56 -8.92
N THR A 40 13.64 3.19 -9.28
CA THR A 40 13.39 3.72 -10.63
C THR A 40 12.67 5.05 -10.50
N ILE A 41 13.16 6.07 -11.20
CA ILE A 41 12.57 7.41 -11.19
C ILE A 41 11.79 7.58 -12.49
N VAL A 42 10.59 8.17 -12.40
CA VAL A 42 9.85 8.61 -13.59
C VAL A 42 10.34 10.02 -13.94
N GLU A 43 10.86 10.18 -15.15
CA GLU A 43 11.44 11.45 -15.60
C GLU A 43 10.38 12.45 -16.07
N GLU A 44 9.38 11.95 -16.78
CA GLU A 44 8.38 12.78 -17.43
C GLU A 44 7.11 12.90 -16.58
N PHE A 45 6.66 14.13 -16.36
CA PHE A 45 5.34 14.39 -15.82
C PHE A 45 4.29 14.01 -16.87
N ASN A 46 3.36 13.15 -16.50
CA ASN A 46 2.22 12.79 -17.33
C ASN A 46 0.98 12.59 -16.43
N MET A 47 -0.11 13.24 -16.80
CA MET A 47 -1.36 13.22 -16.04
C MET A 47 -2.55 13.14 -16.99
N GLU A 48 -3.58 12.39 -16.59
CA GLU A 48 -4.90 12.44 -17.21
C GLU A 48 -5.83 13.33 -16.36
N ASP A 49 -6.39 14.39 -16.95
CA ASP A 49 -7.37 15.25 -16.27
C ASP A 49 -8.77 14.60 -16.24
N ASN A 50 -8.91 13.62 -15.34
CA ASN A 50 -10.16 12.91 -15.13
C ASN A 50 -11.04 13.54 -14.03
N LYS A 51 -10.69 14.75 -13.55
CA LYS A 51 -11.43 15.54 -12.55
C LYS A 51 -11.80 14.75 -11.27
N THR A 52 -10.94 13.84 -10.86
CA THR A 52 -11.11 13.07 -9.63
C THR A 52 -10.35 13.71 -8.46
N LEU A 53 -10.51 13.16 -7.25
CA LEU A 53 -9.71 13.57 -6.09
C LEU A 53 -8.21 13.28 -6.25
N LEU A 54 -7.82 12.37 -7.14
CA LEU A 54 -6.42 12.01 -7.37
C LEU A 54 -5.78 12.75 -8.55
N THR A 55 -6.54 13.53 -9.33
CA THR A 55 -6.01 14.26 -10.48
C THR A 55 -4.89 15.22 -10.05
N GLY A 56 -3.67 14.95 -10.53
CA GLY A 56 -2.46 15.73 -10.26
C GLY A 56 -1.75 15.37 -8.96
N ILE A 57 -2.26 14.37 -8.23
CA ILE A 57 -1.70 13.98 -6.94
C ILE A 57 -0.51 13.02 -7.16
N PRO A 58 0.71 13.38 -6.72
CA PRO A 58 1.86 12.51 -6.87
C PRO A 58 1.78 11.31 -5.91
N TYR A 59 2.30 10.16 -6.33
CA TYR A 59 2.42 8.98 -5.49
C TYR A 59 3.61 8.12 -5.89
N ILE A 60 3.90 7.14 -5.05
CA ILE A 60 4.99 6.18 -5.24
C ILE A 60 4.42 4.76 -5.30
N LEU A 61 5.06 3.90 -6.10
CA LEU A 61 4.83 2.46 -6.09
C LEU A 61 6.04 1.73 -5.49
N ASP A 62 5.82 0.60 -4.86
CA ASP A 62 6.89 -0.37 -4.64
C ASP A 62 7.32 -1.03 -5.95
N ASP A 63 8.60 -1.38 -6.04
CA ASP A 63 9.22 -1.88 -7.28
C ASP A 63 8.85 -3.34 -7.64
N ASN A 64 7.86 -3.95 -6.99
CA ASN A 64 7.28 -5.24 -7.37
C ASN A 64 5.91 -5.11 -8.04
N ILE A 65 5.51 -3.91 -8.44
CA ILE A 65 4.23 -3.66 -9.12
C ILE A 65 4.50 -3.35 -10.59
N SER A 66 3.96 -4.17 -11.49
CA SER A 66 4.09 -4.01 -12.93
C SER A 66 3.55 -2.66 -13.40
N THR A 67 4.39 -1.96 -14.15
CA THR A 67 4.05 -0.74 -14.87
C THR A 67 4.59 -0.88 -16.28
N LYS A 68 3.73 -0.87 -17.29
CA LYS A 68 4.12 -1.01 -18.68
C LYS A 68 5.14 0.06 -19.05
N GLU A 69 6.19 -0.34 -19.78
CA GLU A 69 7.25 0.56 -20.29
C GLU A 69 8.11 1.24 -19.21
N ILE A 70 7.86 1.02 -17.92
CA ILE A 70 8.68 1.56 -16.83
C ILE A 70 9.37 0.39 -16.11
N LEU A 71 10.72 0.40 -16.10
CA LEU A 71 11.57 -0.61 -15.48
C LEU A 71 11.05 -1.04 -14.10
N THR A 72 10.91 -2.34 -13.86
CA THR A 72 10.40 -2.90 -12.58
C THR A 72 11.29 -4.06 -12.15
N THR A 73 12.11 -3.85 -11.13
CA THR A 73 13.18 -4.81 -10.79
C THR A 73 12.85 -5.73 -9.62
N ALA A 74 11.78 -5.43 -8.88
CA ALA A 74 11.49 -6.02 -7.58
C ALA A 74 12.71 -6.07 -6.65
N SER A 75 13.60 -5.07 -6.78
CA SER A 75 14.89 -5.00 -6.09
C SER A 75 15.77 -6.27 -6.23
N SER A 76 15.60 -7.02 -7.33
CA SER A 76 16.38 -8.23 -7.64
C SER A 76 17.27 -8.02 -8.86
N GLU A 77 18.49 -8.57 -8.83
CA GLU A 77 19.39 -8.58 -9.97
C GLU A 77 18.81 -9.39 -11.14
N MET A 78 17.96 -10.38 -10.86
CA MET A 78 17.31 -11.22 -11.89
C MET A 78 16.40 -10.42 -12.82
N LEU A 79 15.88 -9.28 -12.34
CA LEU A 79 14.91 -8.44 -13.03
C LEU A 79 15.45 -7.02 -13.27
N LYS A 80 16.77 -6.81 -13.17
CA LYS A 80 17.39 -5.49 -13.27
C LYS A 80 17.09 -4.73 -14.56
N ASP A 81 16.85 -5.46 -15.65
CA ASP A 81 16.55 -4.95 -16.99
C ASP A 81 15.10 -5.27 -17.41
N TYR A 82 14.26 -5.73 -16.48
CA TYR A 82 12.89 -6.13 -16.79
C TYR A 82 11.96 -4.92 -16.95
N ILE A 83 11.44 -4.74 -18.15
CA ILE A 83 10.41 -3.75 -18.47
C ILE A 83 9.08 -4.51 -18.67
N PRO A 84 8.08 -4.34 -17.79
CA PRO A 84 6.79 -5.00 -17.94
C PRO A 84 6.09 -4.64 -19.26
N VAL A 85 5.38 -5.60 -19.83
CA VAL A 85 4.59 -5.43 -21.07
C VAL A 85 3.13 -5.05 -20.82
N TYR A 86 2.72 -4.98 -19.55
CA TYR A 86 1.37 -4.65 -19.13
C TYR A 86 1.36 -3.88 -17.80
N ASP A 87 0.26 -3.17 -17.55
CA ASP A 87 0.03 -2.44 -16.32
C ASP A 87 -0.63 -3.33 -15.27
N ALA A 88 -0.13 -3.29 -14.04
CA ALA A 88 -0.85 -3.81 -12.89
C ALA A 88 -2.20 -3.10 -12.75
N THR A 89 -3.24 -3.80 -12.30
CA THR A 89 -4.57 -3.20 -12.19
C THR A 89 -4.59 -2.03 -11.21
N VAL A 90 -3.80 -2.09 -10.13
CA VAL A 90 -3.66 -0.97 -9.20
C VAL A 90 -3.07 0.28 -9.85
N TYR A 91 -2.01 0.12 -10.66
CA TYR A 91 -1.39 1.21 -11.39
C TYR A 91 -2.36 1.81 -12.43
N ARG A 92 -3.03 0.94 -13.20
CA ARG A 92 -4.04 1.35 -14.17
C ARG A 92 -5.17 2.17 -13.53
N LYS A 93 -5.75 1.71 -12.41
CA LYS A 93 -6.81 2.44 -11.70
C LYS A 93 -6.34 3.81 -11.20
N LEU A 94 -5.10 3.92 -10.72
CA LEU A 94 -4.54 5.19 -10.24
C LEU A 94 -4.24 6.15 -11.39
N LYS A 95 -3.71 5.64 -12.50
CA LYS A 95 -3.50 6.40 -13.73
C LYS A 95 -4.82 6.92 -14.29
N GLU A 96 -5.85 6.07 -14.39
CA GLU A 96 -7.21 6.43 -14.80
C GLU A 96 -7.88 7.41 -13.80
N ALA A 97 -7.44 7.45 -12.54
CA ALA A 97 -7.88 8.48 -11.59
C ALA A 97 -7.14 9.82 -11.77
N GLY A 98 -6.10 9.88 -12.59
CA GLY A 98 -5.25 11.05 -12.80
C GLY A 98 -4.13 11.21 -11.76
N ALA A 99 -3.85 10.18 -10.96
CA ALA A 99 -2.70 10.17 -10.04
C ALA A 99 -1.39 10.12 -10.84
N VAL A 100 -0.37 10.82 -10.37
CA VAL A 100 0.91 10.96 -11.09
C VAL A 100 1.99 10.13 -10.41
N LEU A 101 2.53 9.14 -11.12
CA LEU A 101 3.57 8.27 -10.58
C LEU A 101 4.92 9.01 -10.53
N LEU A 102 5.49 9.15 -9.34
CA LEU A 102 6.79 9.79 -9.12
C LEU A 102 7.96 8.85 -9.43
N GLY A 103 7.79 7.57 -9.09
CA GLY A 103 8.83 6.57 -9.20
C GLY A 103 8.47 5.31 -8.43
N LYS A 104 9.40 4.36 -8.48
CA LYS A 104 9.33 3.10 -7.76
C LYS A 104 10.40 3.01 -6.69
N THR A 105 10.04 2.61 -5.48
CA THR A 105 10.98 2.51 -4.35
C THR A 105 11.51 1.10 -4.17
N SER A 106 12.70 1.03 -3.58
CA SER A 106 13.29 -0.25 -3.19
C SER A 106 12.42 -0.99 -2.18
N ILE A 107 12.49 -2.31 -2.27
CA ILE A 107 11.88 -3.27 -1.35
C ILE A 107 12.94 -4.32 -1.01
N ASP A 108 12.66 -5.18 -0.02
CA ASP A 108 13.43 -6.43 0.10
C ASP A 108 13.27 -7.23 -1.20
N GLU A 109 14.33 -7.90 -1.64
CA GLU A 109 14.39 -8.61 -2.92
C GLU A 109 13.15 -9.51 -3.13
N LEU A 110 12.45 -9.31 -4.26
CA LEU A 110 11.21 -10.00 -4.64
C LEU A 110 10.04 -9.82 -3.66
N GLY A 111 10.12 -8.87 -2.73
CA GLY A 111 9.17 -8.71 -1.63
C GLY A 111 9.38 -9.69 -0.48
N ILE A 112 10.48 -10.47 -0.50
CA ILE A 112 10.80 -11.49 0.50
C ILE A 112 11.75 -10.90 1.54
N GLY A 113 11.20 -10.37 2.62
CA GLY A 113 11.99 -9.85 3.72
C GLY A 113 11.14 -9.29 4.85
N SER A 114 11.80 -8.65 5.82
CA SER A 114 11.17 -8.12 7.03
C SER A 114 11.01 -6.60 7.03
N ASN A 115 11.61 -5.88 6.09
CA ASN A 115 11.71 -4.42 6.06
C ASN A 115 11.05 -3.82 4.80
N GLY A 116 10.07 -4.54 4.23
CA GLY A 116 9.39 -4.14 3.00
C GLY A 116 8.89 -2.69 3.03
N SER A 117 9.11 -2.01 1.91
CA SER A 117 8.48 -0.72 1.57
C SER A 117 8.94 0.47 2.44
N LEU A 118 10.17 0.44 2.97
CA LEU A 118 10.71 1.51 3.81
C LEU A 118 10.80 2.87 3.10
N GLY A 119 11.18 2.86 1.81
CA GLY A 119 11.23 4.06 0.98
C GLY A 119 9.85 4.69 0.81
N SER A 120 8.86 3.88 0.45
CA SER A 120 7.44 4.26 0.38
C SER A 120 6.92 4.87 1.69
N ALA A 121 7.17 4.21 2.83
CA ALA A 121 6.73 4.72 4.13
C ALA A 121 7.42 6.05 4.50
N THR A 122 8.72 6.17 4.22
CA THR A 122 9.51 7.38 4.50
C THR A 122 9.01 8.55 3.65
N ALA A 123 8.76 8.33 2.35
CA ALA A 123 8.23 9.38 1.47
C ALA A 123 6.89 9.95 1.96
N VAL A 124 6.03 9.08 2.48
CA VAL A 124 4.74 9.48 3.05
C VAL A 124 4.93 10.20 4.38
N ALA A 125 5.79 9.69 5.27
CA ALA A 125 6.07 10.27 6.57
C ALA A 125 6.65 11.69 6.47
N GLU A 126 7.59 11.88 5.55
CA GLU A 126 8.28 13.15 5.33
C GLU A 126 7.44 14.18 4.55
N GLY A 127 6.26 13.79 4.07
CA GLY A 127 5.38 14.71 3.37
C GLY A 127 5.69 14.90 1.89
N ILE A 128 6.53 14.03 1.30
CA ILE A 128 6.97 14.10 -0.10
C ILE A 128 5.83 13.73 -1.04
N VAL A 129 5.13 12.65 -0.73
CA VAL A 129 3.89 12.24 -1.40
C VAL A 129 2.79 11.99 -0.36
N PRO A 130 1.51 12.26 -0.65
CA PRO A 130 0.41 11.96 0.27
C PRO A 130 0.15 10.48 0.48
N PHE A 131 0.48 9.64 -0.51
CA PHE A 131 0.32 8.20 -0.40
C PHE A 131 1.37 7.42 -1.22
N ALA A 132 1.57 6.16 -0.85
CA ALA A 132 2.38 5.21 -1.59
C ALA A 132 1.72 3.83 -1.57
N ILE A 133 1.89 3.04 -2.63
CA ILE A 133 1.29 1.71 -2.79
C ILE A 133 2.38 0.65 -2.72
N GLY A 134 2.09 -0.43 -2.03
CA GLY A 134 2.92 -1.62 -1.99
C GLY A 134 2.10 -2.88 -1.78
N SER A 135 2.71 -3.87 -1.13
CA SER A 135 2.08 -5.15 -0.83
C SER A 135 2.35 -5.60 0.61
N ASP A 136 1.36 -6.24 1.22
CA ASP A 136 1.48 -6.86 2.54
C ASP A 136 1.14 -8.35 2.45
N THR A 137 2.13 -9.20 2.75
CA THR A 137 2.01 -10.67 2.77
C THR A 137 1.96 -11.20 4.21
N GLY A 138 2.84 -10.73 5.09
CA GLY A 138 3.04 -11.25 6.45
C GLY A 138 2.76 -10.26 7.58
N GLY A 139 2.35 -9.04 7.26
CA GLY A 139 2.20 -7.91 8.18
C GLY A 139 3.33 -6.89 8.13
N PHE A 140 4.37 -7.13 7.33
CA PHE A 140 5.56 -6.27 7.29
C PHE A 140 5.25 -4.84 6.87
N PHE A 141 4.33 -4.66 5.91
CA PHE A 141 3.88 -3.34 5.50
C PHE A 141 3.28 -2.54 6.67
N ARG A 142 2.42 -3.18 7.48
CA ARG A 142 1.80 -2.56 8.67
C ARG A 142 2.82 -2.31 9.79
N THR A 143 3.80 -3.19 9.98
CA THR A 143 4.87 -2.94 10.97
C THR A 143 5.79 -1.80 10.52
N THR A 144 6.07 -1.68 9.22
CA THR A 144 6.80 -0.54 8.65
C THR A 144 6.03 0.76 8.93
N ALA A 145 4.73 0.80 8.65
CA ALA A 145 3.87 1.95 9.00
C ALA A 145 3.96 2.33 10.48
N ALA A 146 3.83 1.36 11.38
CA ALA A 146 3.92 1.59 12.82
C ALA A 146 5.27 2.19 13.22
N SER A 147 6.38 1.68 12.66
CA SER A 147 7.73 2.20 12.95
C SER A 147 8.00 3.59 12.36
N LYS A 148 7.26 3.98 11.31
CA LYS A 148 7.39 5.29 10.66
C LYS A 148 6.32 6.31 11.06
N GLY A 149 5.40 5.92 11.94
CA GLY A 149 4.34 6.83 12.42
C GLY A 149 3.36 7.25 11.32
N VAL A 150 3.09 6.38 10.35
CA VAL A 150 2.11 6.62 9.26
C VAL A 150 0.97 5.60 9.31
N VAL A 151 -0.10 5.84 8.56
CA VAL A 151 -1.18 4.88 8.39
C VAL A 151 -0.75 3.85 7.35
N GLY A 152 -0.68 2.58 7.74
CA GLY A 152 -0.49 1.45 6.81
C GLY A 152 -1.73 0.58 6.78
N PHE A 153 -2.37 0.46 5.62
CA PHE A 153 -3.62 -0.27 5.50
C PHE A 153 -3.49 -1.46 4.55
N LYS A 154 -3.82 -2.64 5.07
CA LYS A 154 -3.98 -3.87 4.30
C LYS A 154 -5.48 -4.20 4.24
N PRO A 155 -6.14 -4.12 3.07
CA PRO A 155 -7.55 -4.44 2.95
C PRO A 155 -7.82 -5.94 3.16
N THR A 156 -9.10 -6.31 3.17
CA THR A 156 -9.52 -7.71 3.06
C THR A 156 -8.95 -8.32 1.77
N TYR A 157 -8.43 -9.55 1.85
CA TYR A 157 -7.91 -10.27 0.69
C TYR A 157 -8.96 -10.31 -0.43
N GLY A 158 -8.53 -10.01 -1.66
CA GLY A 158 -9.39 -9.92 -2.84
C GLY A 158 -10.15 -8.59 -3.00
N LYS A 159 -10.15 -7.66 -2.02
CA LYS A 159 -10.81 -6.35 -2.24
C LYS A 159 -10.16 -5.51 -3.32
N VAL A 160 -8.84 -5.62 -3.46
CA VAL A 160 -8.04 -4.94 -4.48
C VAL A 160 -7.34 -6.03 -5.30
N SER A 161 -7.38 -5.87 -6.62
CA SER A 161 -6.74 -6.81 -7.55
C SER A 161 -5.23 -6.92 -7.30
N ARG A 162 -4.72 -8.14 -7.42
CA ARG A 162 -3.29 -8.46 -7.37
C ARG A 162 -2.70 -8.65 -8.76
N TYR A 163 -3.48 -8.47 -9.83
CA TYR A 163 -2.97 -8.58 -11.19
C TYR A 163 -1.85 -7.55 -11.43
N GLY A 164 -0.67 -8.06 -11.80
CA GLY A 164 0.56 -7.28 -11.96
C GLY A 164 1.35 -7.00 -10.69
N LEU A 165 0.94 -7.53 -9.52
CA LEU A 165 1.83 -7.63 -8.37
C LEU A 165 2.74 -8.86 -8.55
N PHE A 166 4.05 -8.72 -8.36
CA PHE A 166 4.92 -9.89 -8.36
C PHE A 166 4.68 -10.70 -7.08
N PRO A 167 4.29 -11.98 -7.22
CA PRO A 167 3.76 -12.73 -6.09
C PRO A 167 4.87 -13.24 -5.17
N VAL A 168 4.66 -13.07 -3.87
CA VAL A 168 5.41 -13.78 -2.81
C VAL A 168 4.61 -15.00 -2.40
N ALA A 169 3.42 -14.79 -1.83
CA ALA A 169 2.50 -15.85 -1.45
C ALA A 169 1.10 -15.47 -1.95
N SER A 170 0.69 -16.09 -3.06
CA SER A 170 -0.58 -15.85 -3.74
C SER A 170 -1.81 -15.95 -2.82
N SER A 171 -1.78 -16.76 -1.76
CA SER A 171 -2.87 -16.87 -0.79
C SER A 171 -2.91 -15.77 0.27
N LEU A 172 -1.85 -14.94 0.38
CA LEU A 172 -1.67 -13.95 1.44
C LEU A 172 -1.45 -12.54 0.91
N ASP A 173 -0.77 -12.40 -0.23
CA ASP A 173 -0.40 -11.14 -0.84
C ASP A 173 -1.62 -10.23 -0.99
N THR A 174 -1.49 -8.99 -0.53
CA THR A 174 -2.56 -8.00 -0.64
C THR A 174 -1.94 -6.65 -0.99
N ILE A 175 -2.41 -6.01 -2.06
CA ILE A 175 -2.07 -4.61 -2.34
C ILE A 175 -2.47 -3.75 -1.14
N SER A 176 -1.53 -2.96 -0.66
CA SER A 176 -1.62 -2.17 0.57
C SER A 176 -1.06 -0.77 0.31
N TRP A 177 -1.34 0.18 1.19
CA TRP A 177 -0.88 1.55 0.99
C TRP A 177 -0.56 2.28 2.29
N PHE A 178 0.37 3.21 2.18
CA PHE A 178 0.71 4.18 3.21
C PHE A 178 0.02 5.50 2.94
N THR A 179 -0.49 6.14 3.99
CA THR A 179 -1.00 7.51 3.98
C THR A 179 -0.63 8.23 5.28
N ARG A 180 -0.73 9.56 5.30
CA ARG A 180 -0.59 10.34 6.56
C ARG A 180 -1.87 10.39 7.39
N SER A 181 -3.02 10.07 6.80
CA SER A 181 -4.31 10.12 7.48
C SER A 181 -5.20 8.93 7.14
N VAL A 182 -6.09 8.57 8.08
CA VAL A 182 -7.09 7.51 7.89
C VAL A 182 -8.07 7.89 6.77
N LYS A 183 -8.39 9.18 6.62
CA LYS A 183 -9.24 9.68 5.55
C LYS A 183 -8.65 9.41 4.18
N ASP A 184 -7.37 9.71 3.97
CA ASP A 184 -6.70 9.43 2.70
C ASP A 184 -6.65 7.93 2.42
N SER A 185 -6.47 7.10 3.46
CA SER A 185 -6.51 5.64 3.30
C SER A 185 -7.88 5.16 2.79
N ALA A 186 -8.97 5.73 3.29
CA ALA A 186 -10.32 5.45 2.81
C ALA A 186 -10.57 5.97 1.38
N ILE A 187 -9.99 7.11 1.00
CA ILE A 187 -10.02 7.62 -0.38
C ILE A 187 -9.34 6.61 -1.32
N ILE A 188 -8.13 6.16 -0.98
CA ILE A 188 -7.41 5.16 -1.79
C ILE A 188 -8.21 3.85 -1.89
N MET A 189 -8.82 3.38 -0.80
CA MET A 189 -9.71 2.21 -0.83
C MET A 189 -10.82 2.35 -1.88
N ASN A 190 -11.48 3.52 -1.94
CA ASN A 190 -12.57 3.76 -2.89
C ASN A 190 -12.11 3.71 -4.35
N PHE A 191 -10.90 4.18 -4.66
CA PHE A 191 -10.35 4.12 -6.01
C PHE A 191 -9.90 2.72 -6.40
N LEU A 192 -9.38 1.93 -5.45
CA LEU A 192 -8.74 0.65 -5.74
C LEU A 192 -9.67 -0.56 -5.67
N LYS A 193 -10.72 -0.50 -4.85
CA LYS A 193 -11.60 -1.66 -4.59
C LYS A 193 -12.33 -2.14 -5.84
N GLY A 194 -12.78 -3.39 -5.79
CA GLY A 194 -13.70 -3.97 -6.76
C GLY A 194 -13.06 -4.99 -7.69
N ASN A 195 -13.93 -5.68 -8.42
CA ASN A 195 -13.56 -6.84 -9.22
C ASN A 195 -12.65 -6.45 -10.39
N ASP A 196 -11.78 -7.38 -10.74
CA ASP A 196 -10.91 -7.33 -11.89
C ASP A 196 -10.98 -8.65 -12.65
N LYS A 197 -11.26 -8.57 -13.96
CA LYS A 197 -11.33 -9.75 -14.83
C LYS A 197 -10.00 -10.48 -14.97
N TYR A 198 -8.88 -9.82 -14.65
CA TYR A 198 -7.53 -10.41 -14.68
C TYR A 198 -7.11 -11.08 -13.36
N ASP A 199 -7.91 -10.91 -12.30
CA ASP A 199 -7.68 -11.54 -10.99
C ASP A 199 -8.93 -12.31 -10.55
N MET A 200 -8.91 -13.64 -10.73
CA MET A 200 -10.02 -14.52 -10.36
C MET A 200 -10.32 -14.54 -8.85
N THR A 201 -9.40 -14.04 -8.01
CA THR A 201 -9.58 -13.94 -6.56
C THR A 201 -10.17 -12.59 -6.13
N SER A 202 -10.29 -11.64 -7.06
CA SER A 202 -10.82 -10.32 -6.77
C SER A 202 -12.33 -10.35 -6.50
N LEU A 203 -12.73 -9.73 -5.40
CA LEU A 203 -14.10 -9.63 -4.93
C LEU A 203 -14.85 -8.55 -5.72
N LYS A 204 -16.16 -8.73 -5.84
CA LYS A 204 -17.05 -7.68 -6.35
C LYS A 204 -16.97 -6.44 -5.47
N ASP A 205 -17.19 -5.28 -6.09
CA ASP A 205 -17.39 -4.05 -5.34
C ASP A 205 -18.61 -4.22 -4.42
N ASP A 206 -18.46 -3.84 -3.16
CA ASP A 206 -19.52 -3.87 -2.16
C ASP A 206 -20.43 -2.64 -2.22
N GLY A 207 -20.12 -1.66 -3.07
CA GLY A 207 -20.85 -0.39 -3.17
C GLY A 207 -20.67 0.54 -1.97
N ILE A 208 -19.76 0.23 -1.04
CA ILE A 208 -19.53 1.03 0.17
C ILE A 208 -18.56 2.16 -0.11
N ASP A 209 -18.99 3.41 0.08
CA ASP A 209 -18.06 4.53 0.14
C ASP A 209 -17.42 4.59 1.52
N TYR A 210 -16.14 4.20 1.61
CA TYR A 210 -15.39 4.09 2.85
C TYR A 210 -15.09 5.44 3.52
N THR A 211 -15.33 6.56 2.84
CA THR A 211 -15.12 7.89 3.41
C THR A 211 -16.32 8.39 4.22
N LYS A 212 -17.51 7.81 4.01
CA LYS A 212 -18.75 8.31 4.61
C LYS A 212 -18.88 8.04 6.10
N SER A 213 -18.33 6.93 6.59
CA SER A 213 -18.47 6.49 7.98
C SER A 213 -17.31 6.91 8.89
N LEU A 214 -16.42 7.80 8.43
CA LEU A 214 -15.20 8.17 9.18
C LEU A 214 -15.49 8.91 10.48
N ASN A 215 -16.63 9.62 10.55
CA ASN A 215 -17.04 10.42 11.71
C ASN A 215 -18.31 9.88 12.37
N ASP A 216 -18.69 8.63 12.07
CA ASP A 216 -19.85 8.01 12.70
C ASP A 216 -19.65 7.88 14.20
N ASP A 217 -20.75 7.89 14.95
CA ASP A 217 -20.69 7.66 16.39
C ASP A 217 -20.20 6.24 16.69
N ILE A 218 -19.08 6.18 17.40
CA ILE A 218 -18.40 4.94 17.80
C ILE A 218 -18.86 4.45 19.18
N ARG A 219 -19.67 5.21 19.91
CA ARG A 219 -20.15 4.81 21.24
C ARG A 219 -20.92 3.49 21.14
N SER A 220 -20.69 2.61 22.11
CA SER A 220 -21.27 1.27 22.20
C SER A 220 -20.81 0.27 21.14
N LYS A 221 -19.86 0.63 20.25
CA LYS A 221 -19.21 -0.36 19.38
C LYS A 221 -18.37 -1.31 20.25
N ARG A 222 -18.31 -2.58 19.85
CA ARG A 222 -17.63 -3.64 20.60
C ARG A 222 -16.25 -3.90 20.02
N LEU A 223 -15.24 -3.87 20.88
CA LEU A 223 -13.87 -4.32 20.59
C LEU A 223 -13.55 -5.50 21.49
N PHE A 224 -12.64 -6.37 21.05
CA PHE A 224 -12.10 -7.42 21.90
C PHE A 224 -10.59 -7.52 21.76
N TYR A 225 -9.93 -8.07 22.77
CA TYR A 225 -8.51 -8.45 22.71
C TYR A 225 -8.31 -9.88 23.20
N PHE A 226 -7.23 -10.52 22.73
CA PHE A 226 -6.81 -11.82 23.25
C PHE A 226 -6.02 -11.62 24.54
N LYS A 227 -6.51 -12.17 25.66
CA LYS A 227 -5.84 -12.06 26.96
C LYS A 227 -4.41 -12.61 26.93
N GLU A 228 -4.14 -13.59 26.06
CA GLU A 228 -2.83 -14.19 25.88
C GLU A 228 -1.80 -13.25 25.22
N LEU A 229 -2.24 -12.14 24.62
CA LEU A 229 -1.38 -11.14 23.98
C LEU A 229 -1.30 -9.82 24.78
N TYR A 230 -1.91 -9.77 25.96
CA TYR A 230 -1.95 -8.56 26.78
C TYR A 230 -0.55 -8.13 27.24
N THR A 231 -0.26 -6.83 27.13
CA THR A 231 0.94 -6.18 27.66
C THR A 231 0.56 -4.92 28.45
N GLU A 232 1.47 -4.36 29.25
CA GLU A 232 1.20 -3.10 29.97
C GLU A 232 0.92 -1.93 29.00
N ASP A 233 1.56 -1.90 27.83
CA ASP A 233 1.30 -0.87 26.81
C ASP A 233 -0.14 -0.93 26.28
N PHE A 234 -0.75 -2.13 26.25
CA PHE A 234 -2.15 -2.30 25.86
C PHE A 234 -3.12 -1.68 26.86
N LYS A 235 -2.76 -1.60 28.15
CA LYS A 235 -3.63 -1.05 29.20
C LYS A 235 -4.03 0.39 28.90
N ASN A 236 -3.06 1.21 28.49
CA ASN A 236 -3.30 2.61 28.16
C ASN A 236 -4.22 2.75 26.95
N ILE A 237 -4.03 1.91 25.94
CA ILE A 237 -4.86 1.88 24.72
C ILE A 237 -6.30 1.45 25.05
N ILE A 238 -6.48 0.42 25.88
CA ILE A 238 -7.80 -0.05 26.34
C ILE A 238 -8.55 1.07 27.06
N ASN A 239 -7.89 1.77 28.00
CA ASN A 239 -8.50 2.86 28.74
C ASN A 239 -8.95 4.00 27.79
N GLN A 240 -8.11 4.38 26.83
CA GLN A 240 -8.46 5.40 25.83
C GLN A 240 -9.70 4.99 25.02
N PHE A 241 -9.79 3.74 24.58
CA PHE A 241 -10.98 3.28 23.85
C PHE A 241 -12.22 3.22 24.74
N GLN A 242 -12.11 2.87 26.02
CA GLN A 242 -13.23 2.93 26.97
C GLN A 242 -13.73 4.36 27.18
N GLU A 243 -12.82 5.33 27.32
CA GLU A 243 -13.16 6.76 27.43
C GLU A 243 -13.87 7.27 26.17
N LEU A 244 -13.51 6.76 24.99
CA LEU A 244 -14.20 7.02 23.72
C LEU A 244 -15.57 6.30 23.60
N GLY A 245 -15.95 5.48 24.58
CA GLY A 245 -17.25 4.83 24.67
C GLY A 245 -17.33 3.45 24.02
N PHE A 246 -16.19 2.80 23.71
CA PHE A 246 -16.20 1.41 23.25
C PHE A 246 -16.54 0.44 24.40
N VAL A 247 -17.27 -0.62 24.07
CA VAL A 247 -17.42 -1.79 24.93
C VAL A 247 -16.25 -2.73 24.63
N ILE A 248 -15.35 -2.92 25.58
CA ILE A 248 -14.16 -3.75 25.40
C ILE A 248 -14.32 -5.08 26.12
N GLU A 249 -14.12 -6.18 25.40
CA GLU A 249 -14.25 -7.52 25.91
C GLU A 249 -12.90 -8.26 25.90
N GLU A 250 -12.58 -8.87 27.04
CA GLU A 250 -11.47 -9.81 27.11
C GLU A 250 -11.92 -11.18 26.56
N VAL A 251 -11.18 -11.71 25.59
CA VAL A 251 -11.45 -13.02 24.99
C VAL A 251 -10.21 -13.90 25.14
N SER A 252 -10.42 -15.19 25.40
CA SER A 252 -9.35 -16.19 25.42
C SER A 252 -9.25 -16.87 24.07
N PHE A 253 -8.03 -17.09 23.59
CA PHE A 253 -7.76 -17.86 22.40
C PHE A 253 -6.69 -18.92 22.66
N PHE A 254 -6.65 -19.97 21.84
CA PHE A 254 -5.72 -21.07 22.03
C PHE A 254 -4.27 -20.57 21.87
N SER A 255 -3.54 -20.45 22.99
CA SER A 255 -2.15 -19.98 23.01
C SER A 255 -1.22 -20.77 22.09
N LYS A 256 -1.49 -22.07 21.91
CA LYS A 256 -0.77 -22.92 20.95
C LYS A 256 -0.96 -22.44 19.50
N LEU A 257 -2.17 -22.04 19.12
CA LEU A 257 -2.45 -21.51 17.79
C LEU A 257 -1.81 -20.13 17.58
N LEU A 258 -1.86 -19.24 18.59
CA LEU A 258 -1.18 -17.93 18.50
C LEU A 258 0.33 -18.10 18.26
N LYS A 259 0.97 -19.01 19.00
CA LYS A 259 2.40 -19.32 18.83
C LYS A 259 2.70 -19.97 17.47
N ALA A 260 1.72 -20.65 16.86
CA ALA A 260 1.89 -21.30 15.57
C ALA A 260 1.80 -20.33 14.38
N VAL A 261 1.18 -19.15 14.53
CA VAL A 261 0.91 -18.22 13.41
C VAL A 261 2.15 -17.91 12.58
N SER A 262 3.28 -17.57 13.21
CA SER A 262 4.51 -17.23 12.49
C SER A 262 5.11 -18.42 11.75
N PHE A 263 5.04 -19.62 12.33
CA PHE A 263 5.50 -20.85 11.70
C PHE A 263 4.60 -21.24 10.52
N THR A 264 3.27 -21.16 10.70
CA THR A 264 2.29 -21.42 9.64
C THR A 264 2.48 -20.46 8.49
N TYR A 265 2.62 -19.16 8.78
CA TYR A 265 2.96 -18.15 7.77
C TYR A 265 4.20 -18.54 6.98
N LYS A 266 5.31 -18.84 7.68
CA LYS A 266 6.58 -19.15 7.03
C LYS A 266 6.50 -20.39 6.14
N ILE A 267 5.79 -21.44 6.59
CA ILE A 267 5.60 -22.66 5.79
C ILE A 267 4.83 -22.34 4.51
N ILE A 268 3.69 -21.64 4.62
CA ILE A 268 2.84 -21.29 3.48
C ILE A 268 3.60 -20.36 2.53
N SER A 269 4.15 -19.26 3.06
CA SER A 269 4.79 -18.23 2.24
C SER A 269 6.03 -18.77 1.53
N SER A 270 6.85 -19.60 2.17
CA SER A 270 8.01 -20.20 1.53
C SER A 270 7.63 -21.24 0.48
N ALA A 271 6.60 -22.05 0.73
CA ALA A 271 6.13 -23.04 -0.26
C ALA A 271 5.59 -22.34 -1.52
N GLU A 272 4.75 -21.33 -1.34
CA GLU A 272 4.20 -20.55 -2.46
C GLU A 272 5.27 -19.74 -3.18
N ALA A 273 6.17 -19.05 -2.46
CA ALA A 273 7.25 -18.27 -3.06
C ALA A 273 8.16 -19.14 -3.94
N THR A 274 8.41 -20.39 -3.53
CA THR A 274 9.18 -21.36 -4.34
C THR A 274 8.50 -21.61 -5.68
N SER A 275 7.18 -21.82 -5.69
CA SER A 275 6.43 -22.06 -6.93
C SER A 275 6.25 -20.78 -7.76
N ASN A 276 5.97 -19.67 -7.10
CA ASN A 276 5.70 -18.37 -7.72
C ASN A 276 6.92 -17.83 -8.47
N ASN A 277 8.11 -18.02 -7.92
CA ASN A 277 9.37 -17.54 -8.51
C ASN A 277 10.05 -18.58 -9.41
N ALA A 278 9.48 -19.77 -9.59
CA ALA A 278 10.05 -20.82 -10.43
C ALA A 278 10.14 -20.42 -11.92
N ASN A 279 9.41 -19.39 -12.35
CA ASN A 279 9.47 -18.81 -13.69
C ASN A 279 10.72 -17.94 -13.92
N LEU A 280 11.40 -17.48 -12.87
CA LEU A 280 12.60 -16.63 -12.95
C LEU A 280 13.82 -17.48 -13.34
N THR A 281 13.91 -17.84 -14.62
CA THR A 281 14.98 -18.71 -15.15
C THR A 281 15.91 -18.03 -16.14
N GLY A 282 15.65 -16.75 -16.45
CA GLY A 282 16.33 -16.02 -17.54
C GLY A 282 15.78 -16.34 -18.93
N ILE A 283 14.78 -17.22 -19.04
CA ILE A 283 14.11 -17.58 -20.30
C ILE A 283 12.68 -17.04 -20.25
N LEU A 284 12.28 -16.31 -21.31
CA LEU A 284 10.89 -15.88 -21.49
C LEU A 284 10.02 -17.10 -21.83
N PHE A 285 8.97 -17.35 -21.04
CA PHE A 285 8.03 -18.43 -21.30
C PHE A 285 6.87 -17.92 -22.16
N GLY A 286 6.66 -18.52 -23.35
CA GLY A 286 5.51 -18.22 -24.22
C GLY A 286 5.66 -16.96 -25.09
N THR A 287 6.71 -16.92 -25.92
CA THR A 287 6.77 -16.02 -27.09
C THR A 287 5.69 -16.35 -28.11
#